data_AF-A0A227I260-F1
#
_entry.id   AF-A0A227I260-F1
#
_cell.length_a   1.000
_cell.length_b   1.000
_cell.length_c   1.000
_cell.angle_alpha   90.00
_cell.angle_beta   90.00
_cell.angle_gamma   90.00
#
_symmetry.space_group_name_H-M   'P 1'
#
loop_
_entity.id
_entity.type
_entity.pdbx_description
1 polymer ?
#
loop_
_entity_poly.entity_id
_entity_poly.type
_entity_poly.pdbx_seq_one_letter_code
_entity_poly.pdbx_strand_id
1 'polypeptide(L)' 'MEVASQQLRFEDAAKFRDQIQAIRRVQEQQYVSEDSMDDMDVLGFAQENGIACIHILMIRQGKVLGSRSHFPK' A
#
# COMPACT_ATOMS: atom_id res chain seq x y z
N MET A 1 11.84 13.40 3.58
CA MET A 1 10.84 14.48 3.76
C MET A 1 11.45 15.71 4.42
N GLU A 2 11.89 15.64 5.69
CA GLU A 2 12.38 16.81 6.44
C GLU A 2 13.55 17.55 5.77
N VAL A 3 14.56 16.81 5.29
CA VAL A 3 15.71 17.39 4.58
C VAL A 3 15.29 18.09 3.27
N ALA A 4 14.30 17.56 2.56
CA ALA A 4 13.78 18.17 1.33
C ALA A 4 12.99 19.45 1.62
N SER A 5 12.21 19.47 2.70
CA SER A 5 11.50 20.66 3.18
C SER A 5 12.45 21.76 3.65
N GLN A 6 13.53 21.40 4.35
CA GLN A 6 14.58 22.34 4.78
C GLN A 6 15.34 22.95 3.59
N GLN A 7 15.41 22.23 2.47
CA GLN A 7 16.00 22.69 1.21
C GLN A 7 14.99 23.39 0.28
N LEU A 8 13.81 23.77 0.79
CA LEU A 8 12.72 24.43 0.02
C LEU A 8 12.19 23.60 -1.17
N ARG A 9 12.44 22.29 -1.19
CA ARG A 9 11.96 21.34 -2.21
C ARG A 9 10.65 20.71 -1.76
N PHE A 10 9.57 21.49 -1.85
CA PHE A 10 8.25 21.11 -1.32
C PHE A 10 7.59 19.95 -2.07
N GLU A 11 7.80 19.84 -3.39
CA GLU A 11 7.27 18.72 -4.19
C GLU A 11 7.89 17.37 -3.77
N ASP A 12 9.21 17.34 -3.60
CA ASP A 12 9.92 16.16 -3.12
C ASP A 12 9.49 15.79 -1.68
N ALA A 13 9.31 16.79 -0.82
CA ALA A 13 8.82 16.58 0.53
C ALA A 13 7.39 15.99 0.54
N ALA A 14 6.50 16.51 -0.30
CA ALA A 14 5.15 15.97 -0.46
C ALA A 14 5.18 14.51 -0.94
N LYS A 15 6.02 14.21 -1.95
CA LYS A 15 6.20 12.84 -2.46
C LYS A 15 6.67 11.87 -1.36
N PHE A 16 7.63 12.27 -0.54
CA PHE A 16 8.09 11.45 0.59
C PHE A 16 7.02 11.27 1.67
N ARG A 17 6.24 12.31 1.96
CA ARG A 17 5.11 12.22 2.91
C ARG A 17 4.09 11.20 2.44
N ASP A 18 3.71 11.28 1.17
CA ASP A 18 2.68 10.41 0.59
C ASP A 18 3.16 8.94 0.57
N GLN A 19 4.45 8.70 0.31
CA GLN A 19 5.06 7.37 0.45
C GLN A 19 5.03 6.84 1.89
N ILE A 20 5.36 7.68 2.88
CA ILE A 20 5.32 7.30 4.30
C ILE A 20 3.87 6.98 4.72
N GLN A 21 2.90 7.77 4.28
CA GLN A 21 1.48 7.52 4.56
C GLN A 21 0.99 6.23 3.92
N ALA A 22 1.41 5.93 2.68
CA ALA A 22 1.10 4.66 2.03
C ALA A 22 1.66 3.47 2.81
N ILE A 23 2.92 3.54 3.28
CA ILE A 23 3.54 2.49 4.09
C ILE A 23 2.81 2.31 5.42
N ARG A 24 2.46 3.42 6.11
CA ARG A 24 1.71 3.36 7.38
C ARG A 24 0.34 2.72 7.20
N ARG A 25 -0.37 3.04 6.12
CA ARG A 25 -1.68 2.46 5.82
C ARG A 25 -1.58 0.94 5.59
N VAL A 26 -0.52 0.47 4.94
CA VAL A 26 -0.25 -0.96 4.77
C VAL A 26 0.08 -1.61 6.12
N GLN A 27 0.89 -0.97 6.96
CA GLN A 27 1.22 -1.49 8.29
C GLN A 27 0.01 -1.56 9.23
N GLU A 28 -0.87 -0.57 9.22
CA GLU A 28 -2.12 -0.57 9.99
C GLU A 28 -3.05 -1.71 9.56
N GLN A 29 -3.18 -1.97 8.25
CA GLN A 29 -3.92 -3.12 7.75
C GLN A 29 -3.33 -4.47 8.22
N GLN A 30 -1.99 -4.56 8.32
CA GLN A 30 -1.32 -5.76 8.83
C GLN A 30 -1.58 -5.97 10.33
N TYR A 31 -1.69 -4.90 11.12
CA TYR A 31 -1.91 -4.98 12.57
C TYR A 31 -3.33 -5.44 12.96
N VAL A 32 -4.35 -5.13 12.15
CA VAL A 32 -5.74 -5.56 12.40
C VAL A 32 -5.92 -7.09 12.30
N SER A 33 -4.92 -7.83 11.80
CA SER A 33 -4.98 -9.28 11.61
C SER A 33 -4.53 -10.10 12.83
N GLU A 34 -4.25 -9.47 13.99
CA GLU A 34 -3.68 -10.16 15.15
C GLU A 34 -4.65 -11.16 15.83
N ASP A 35 -5.96 -11.10 15.56
CA ASP A 35 -6.98 -11.92 16.26
C ASP A 35 -7.76 -12.90 15.38
N SER A 36 -7.47 -12.97 14.08
CA SER A 36 -8.07 -13.95 13.17
C SER A 36 -6.99 -14.85 12.58
N MET A 37 -6.86 -16.07 13.12
CA MET A 37 -6.13 -17.17 12.46
C MET A 37 -6.79 -17.63 11.13
N ASP A 38 -7.67 -16.81 10.56
CA ASP A 38 -8.42 -17.10 9.36
C ASP A 38 -7.66 -16.66 8.11
N ASP A 39 -8.00 -17.33 7.02
CA ASP A 39 -7.51 -17.00 5.69
C ASP A 39 -8.26 -15.78 5.16
N MET A 40 -7.50 -14.78 4.71
CA MET A 40 -8.05 -13.53 4.20
C MET A 40 -7.40 -13.15 2.87
N ASP A 41 -8.22 -12.85 1.88
CA ASP A 41 -7.75 -12.31 0.60
C ASP A 41 -8.24 -10.87 0.47
N VAL A 42 -7.31 -9.94 0.22
CA VAL A 42 -7.59 -8.52 0.05
C VAL A 42 -7.43 -8.14 -1.42
N LEU A 43 -8.49 -7.57 -1.99
CA LEU A 43 -8.52 -7.05 -3.36
C LEU A 43 -8.53 -5.53 -3.32
N GLY A 44 -7.47 -4.92 -3.81
CA GLY A 44 -7.39 -3.48 -4.08
C GLY A 44 -7.52 -3.21 -5.57
N PHE A 45 -8.09 -2.08 -5.95
CA PHE A 45 -8.00 -1.58 -7.31
C PHE A 45 -7.65 -0.10 -7.30
N ALA A 46 -6.92 0.34 -8.32
CA ALA A 46 -6.64 1.73 -8.60
C ALA A 46 -6.84 1.98 -10.09
N GLN A 47 -7.33 3.17 -10.45
CA GLN A 47 -7.47 3.57 -11.85
C GLN A 47 -6.86 4.95 -12.04
N GLU A 48 -5.99 5.07 -13.04
CA GLU A 48 -5.37 6.33 -13.40
C GLU A 48 -5.24 6.41 -14.93
N ASN A 49 -5.59 7.56 -15.52
CA ASN A 49 -5.48 7.81 -16.96
C ASN A 49 -6.10 6.71 -17.86
N GLY A 50 -7.21 6.11 -17.42
CA GLY A 50 -7.89 5.04 -18.15
C GLY A 50 -7.27 3.64 -17.99
N ILE A 51 -6.16 3.51 -17.26
CA ILE A 51 -5.54 2.23 -16.94
C ILE A 51 -5.97 1.84 -15.52
N ALA A 52 -6.60 0.68 -15.38
CA ALA A 52 -6.92 0.09 -14.09
C ALA A 52 -5.81 -0.86 -13.65
N CYS A 53 -5.54 -0.97 -12.36
CA CYS A 53 -4.68 -1.99 -11.78
C CYS A 53 -5.44 -2.67 -10.65
N ILE A 54 -5.47 -3.99 -10.67
CA ILE A 54 -6.04 -4.80 -9.59
C ILE A 54 -4.87 -5.40 -8.82
N HIS A 55 -4.83 -5.18 -7.52
CA HIS A 55 -3.85 -5.77 -6.61
C HIS A 55 -4.52 -6.79 -5.70
N ILE A 56 -3.94 -7.99 -5.66
CA ILE A 56 -4.41 -9.10 -4.84
C ILE A 56 -3.35 -9.36 -3.77
N LEU A 57 -3.75 -9.36 -2.50
CA LEU A 57 -2.92 -9.70 -1.37
C LEU A 57 -3.51 -10.93 -0.68
N MET A 58 -2.71 -11.99 -0.53
CA MET A 58 -3.12 -13.24 0.09
C MET A 58 -2.54 -13.33 1.50
N ILE A 59 -3.42 -13.44 2.50
CA ILE A 59 -3.09 -13.59 3.91
C ILE A 59 -3.61 -14.94 4.38
N ARG A 60 -2.74 -15.75 4.99
CA ARG A 60 -3.10 -17.05 5.57
C ARG A 60 -2.58 -17.12 6.98
N GLN A 61 -3.42 -17.48 7.94
CA GLN A 61 -3.06 -17.52 9.37
C GLN A 61 -2.36 -16.22 9.84
N GLY A 62 -2.88 -15.07 9.42
CA GLY A 62 -2.29 -13.75 9.71
C GLY A 62 -0.94 -13.45 9.02
N LYS A 63 -0.41 -14.34 8.18
CA LYS A 63 0.84 -14.13 7.43
C LYS A 63 0.55 -13.79 5.97
N VAL A 64 1.24 -12.78 5.45
CA VAL A 64 1.22 -12.44 4.02
C VAL A 64 1.98 -13.53 3.25
N LEU A 65 1.28 -14.29 2.41
CA LEU A 65 1.89 -15.29 1.53
C LEU A 65 2.41 -14.68 0.22
N GLY A 66 1.85 -13.54 -0.18
CA GLY A 66 2.32 -12.81 -1.35
C GLY A 66 1.27 -11.89 -1.93
N SER A 67 1.68 -11.13 -2.94
CA SER A 67 0.80 -10.24 -3.67
C SER A 67 1.04 -10.28 -5.17
N ARG A 68 0.00 -9.95 -5.94
CA ARG A 68 0.04 -9.89 -7.41
C ARG A 68 -0.72 -8.68 -7.91
N SER A 69 -0.13 -7.97 -8.86
CA SER A 69 -0.79 -6.88 -9.59
C SER A 69 -1.16 -7.33 -10.99
N HIS A 70 -2.38 -7.05 -11.41
CA HIS A 70 -2.87 -7.28 -12.77
C HIS A 70 -3.21 -5.96 -13.44
N PHE A 71 -2.68 -5.77 -14.64
CA PHE A 71 -2.95 -4.61 -15.49
C PHE A 71 -3.66 -5.10 -16.76
N PRO A 72 -4.69 -4.38 -17.26
CA PRO A 72 -5.36 -4.68 -18.50
C PRO A 72 -4.36 -4.56 -19.66
N LYS A 73 -4.50 -5.45 -20.66
CA LYS A 73 -3.69 -5.48 -21.88
C LYS A 73 -4.21 -4.48 -22.91
#